data_AF-A0AAN6PGN1-F1
#
_entry.id   AF-A0AAN6PGN1-F1
#
_cell.length_a   1.000
_cell.length_b   1.000
_cell.length_c   1.000
_cell.angle_alpha   90.00
_cell.angle_beta   90.00
_cell.angle_gamma   90.00
#
_symmetry.space_group_name_H-M   'P 1'
#
loop_
_entity.id
_entity.type
_entity.pdbx_description
1 polymer ?
#
loop_
_entity_poly.entity_id
_entity_poly.type
_entity_poly.pdbx_seq_one_letter_code
_entity_poly.pdbx_strand_id
1 'polypeptide(L)'
;SSEAETRQERDQLAFATVSDALAKQAGKSVFAVGGKIKVDNLAGVGSNVSETSPIVLRCDSGKLNHCHKASLPVLANDSASEEAFAKLLKDSEPATYGVGSKEVFDETYRKAGKMSAARFSTNLNPYEHGVIDAISQALTHRNHRGIRAELYNLNLATRHRGREVTFDWASNNATSIQWAAFFSDCEHEVLEVTSGYRLTLAYNLYWTSSGPASMADNLDVLEPESLHFFSALQALLQCPDFLPNGGLLGFTCTHAYPHTSNSAATTLHHTLKGLDMLVYQALKRLTGSVKVTHALDDQLFQDWRLDCGEDIEGKIPKLSYTNPATIGTRNGYPRVG
;
A
#
# COMPACT_ATOMS: atom_id res chain seq x y z
N SER A 1 -11.35 49.06 6.91
CA SER A 1 -11.46 48.10 8.02
C SER A 1 -12.57 47.09 7.82
N SER A 2 -13.84 47.49 7.79
CA SER A 2 -14.98 46.54 7.89
C SER A 2 -15.00 45.41 6.85
N GLU A 3 -14.58 45.62 5.60
CA GLU A 3 -14.49 44.55 4.59
C GLU A 3 -13.39 43.51 4.88
N ALA A 4 -12.32 43.89 5.58
CA ALA A 4 -11.28 42.96 6.01
C ALA A 4 -11.72 42.17 7.25
N GLU A 5 -12.36 42.85 8.21
CA GLU A 5 -12.92 42.26 9.43
C GLU A 5 -13.99 41.22 9.10
N THR A 6 -14.96 41.57 8.24
CA THR A 6 -16.03 40.63 7.80
C THR A 6 -15.52 39.47 6.94
N ARG A 7 -14.36 39.61 6.28
CA ARG A 7 -13.69 38.49 5.60
C ARG A 7 -13.03 37.55 6.60
N GLN A 8 -12.34 38.09 7.60
CA GLN A 8 -11.68 37.31 8.65
C GLN A 8 -12.69 36.52 9.50
N GLU A 9 -13.86 37.09 9.80
CA GLU A 9 -14.96 36.40 10.48
C GLU A 9 -15.52 35.23 9.64
N ARG A 10 -15.68 35.42 8.32
CA ARG A 10 -16.12 34.36 7.39
C ARG A 10 -15.11 33.22 7.31
N ASP A 11 -13.83 33.53 7.23
CA ASP A 11 -12.77 32.53 7.19
C ASP A 11 -12.72 31.73 8.52
N GLN A 12 -12.85 32.40 9.68
CA GLN A 12 -12.96 31.72 10.98
C GLN A 12 -14.18 30.79 11.07
N LEU A 13 -15.36 31.22 10.59
CA LEU A 13 -16.56 30.38 10.57
C LEU A 13 -16.39 29.16 9.66
N ALA A 14 -15.71 29.31 8.52
CA ALA A 14 -15.37 28.19 7.63
C ALA A 14 -14.40 27.20 8.30
N PHE A 15 -13.34 27.68 8.95
CA PHE A 15 -12.42 26.82 9.72
C PHE A 15 -13.12 26.09 10.88
N ALA A 16 -14.00 26.77 11.61
CA ALA A 16 -14.80 26.14 12.68
C ALA A 16 -15.72 25.04 12.13
N THR A 17 -16.36 25.28 10.98
CA THR A 17 -17.22 24.28 10.30
C THR A 17 -16.42 23.06 9.87
N VAL A 18 -15.22 23.24 9.31
CA VAL A 18 -14.32 22.13 8.94
C VAL A 18 -13.82 21.38 10.19
N SER A 19 -13.49 22.10 11.26
CA SER A 19 -13.03 21.50 12.52
C SER A 19 -14.12 20.66 13.19
N ASP A 20 -15.37 21.13 13.24
CA ASP A 20 -16.52 20.38 13.76
C ASP A 20 -16.85 19.14 12.89
N ALA A 21 -16.77 19.26 11.55
CA ALA A 21 -16.91 18.12 10.65
C ALA A 21 -15.82 17.06 10.90
N LEU A 22 -14.56 17.48 11.04
CA LEU A 22 -13.44 16.58 11.39
C LEU A 22 -13.63 15.96 12.77
N ALA A 23 -14.08 16.71 13.78
CA ALA A 23 -14.33 16.19 15.13
C ALA A 23 -15.45 15.13 15.14
N LYS A 24 -16.53 15.36 14.37
CA LYS A 24 -17.62 14.38 14.16
C LYS A 24 -17.19 13.11 13.43
N GLN A 25 -16.05 13.16 12.72
CA GLN A 25 -15.46 12.02 12.00
C GLN A 25 -14.32 11.36 12.79
N ALA A 26 -13.61 12.09 13.65
CA ALA A 26 -12.46 11.61 14.44
C ALA A 26 -12.80 10.47 15.44
N GLY A 27 -14.08 10.30 15.78
CA GLY A 27 -14.59 9.19 16.60
C GLY A 27 -15.17 8.01 15.80
N LYS A 28 -15.13 8.04 14.47
CA LYS A 28 -15.69 6.99 13.60
C LYS A 28 -14.57 6.37 12.76
N SER A 29 -14.47 5.04 12.76
CA SER A 29 -13.61 4.35 11.78
C SER A 29 -14.11 4.70 10.38
N VAL A 30 -13.20 5.13 9.51
CA VAL A 30 -13.49 5.22 8.08
C VAL A 30 -13.60 3.78 7.58
N PHE A 31 -14.81 3.38 7.17
CA PHE A 31 -15.11 2.00 6.74
C PHE A 31 -15.18 1.85 5.21
N ALA A 32 -15.20 2.97 4.50
CA ALA A 32 -15.17 3.04 3.04
C ALA A 32 -14.42 4.31 2.57
N VAL A 33 -13.71 4.20 1.45
CA VAL A 33 -13.03 5.31 0.79
C VAL A 33 -13.12 5.12 -0.73
N GLY A 34 -13.06 6.21 -1.50
CA GLY A 34 -13.04 6.13 -2.97
C GLY A 34 -12.40 7.36 -3.59
N GLY A 35 -12.17 7.30 -4.91
CA GLY A 35 -11.45 8.33 -5.64
C GLY A 35 -11.56 8.19 -7.15
N LYS A 36 -10.74 8.98 -7.86
CA LYS A 36 -10.68 9.00 -9.33
C LYS A 36 -9.23 8.96 -9.82
N ILE A 37 -8.96 8.11 -10.80
CA ILE A 37 -7.71 8.07 -11.57
C ILE A 37 -7.98 8.81 -12.89
N LYS A 38 -7.17 9.80 -13.25
CA LYS A 38 -7.26 10.44 -14.57
C LYS A 38 -6.68 9.49 -15.62
N VAL A 39 -7.40 9.28 -16.72
CA VAL A 39 -6.96 8.38 -17.82
C VAL A 39 -5.71 8.94 -18.50
N ASP A 40 -5.52 10.26 -18.50
CA ASP A 40 -4.29 10.92 -18.99
C ASP A 40 -3.02 10.47 -18.22
N ASN A 41 -3.16 10.05 -16.96
CA ASN A 41 -2.05 9.58 -16.11
C ASN A 41 -1.74 8.08 -16.27
N LEU A 42 -2.37 7.37 -17.22
CA LEU A 42 -2.00 5.99 -17.59
C LEU A 42 -0.76 5.93 -18.49
N ALA A 43 -0.35 7.08 -19.06
CA ALA A 43 0.88 7.18 -19.83
C ALA A 43 2.10 7.25 -18.88
N GLY A 44 3.06 6.36 -19.08
CA GLY A 44 4.28 6.31 -18.27
C GLY A 44 5.09 7.62 -18.33
N VAL A 45 5.84 7.90 -17.26
CA VAL A 45 6.69 9.09 -17.12
C VAL A 45 7.73 9.14 -18.25
N GLY A 46 7.44 9.91 -19.30
CA GLY A 46 8.33 10.09 -20.47
C GLY A 46 7.67 10.28 -21.83
N SER A 47 6.34 10.12 -21.97
CA SER A 47 5.65 10.33 -23.26
C SER A 47 4.99 11.71 -23.37
N ASN A 48 5.09 12.33 -24.55
CA ASN A 48 4.52 13.65 -24.83
C ASN A 48 2.99 13.66 -24.71
N VAL A 49 2.46 14.75 -24.17
CA VAL A 49 1.03 14.95 -23.90
C VAL A 49 0.21 15.00 -25.21
N SER A 50 -0.50 13.91 -25.54
CA SER A 50 -1.74 13.98 -26.34
C SER A 50 -2.59 12.70 -26.42
N GLU A 51 -2.07 11.52 -26.03
CA GLU A 51 -2.84 10.26 -26.13
C GLU A 51 -2.95 9.54 -24.79
N THR A 52 -4.19 9.32 -24.34
CA THR A 52 -4.51 8.44 -23.22
C THR A 52 -4.08 7.02 -23.54
N SER A 53 -3.20 6.42 -22.73
CA SER A 53 -2.87 5.00 -22.87
C SER A 53 -4.12 4.16 -22.56
N PRO A 54 -4.64 3.36 -23.51
CA PRO A 54 -5.92 2.68 -23.33
C PRO A 54 -5.81 1.57 -22.29
N ILE A 55 -6.88 1.37 -21.52
CA ILE A 55 -7.01 0.17 -20.68
C ILE A 55 -7.30 -0.99 -21.61
N VAL A 56 -6.48 -2.02 -21.55
CA VAL A 56 -6.61 -3.23 -22.34
C VAL A 56 -7.11 -4.35 -21.45
N LEU A 57 -8.12 -5.07 -21.94
CA LEU A 57 -8.54 -6.36 -21.44
C LEU A 57 -8.15 -7.43 -22.45
N ARG A 58 -7.51 -8.50 -22.00
CA ARG A 58 -7.20 -9.70 -22.80
C ARG A 58 -7.92 -10.88 -22.19
N CYS A 59 -8.87 -11.46 -22.91
CA CYS A 59 -9.81 -12.44 -22.38
C CYS A 59 -9.86 -13.73 -23.20
N ASP A 60 -9.96 -14.86 -22.52
CA ASP A 60 -10.01 -16.19 -23.13
C ASP A 60 -11.42 -16.56 -23.59
N SER A 61 -11.56 -16.73 -24.91
CA SER A 61 -12.79 -17.15 -25.57
C SER A 61 -12.94 -18.67 -25.43
N GLY A 62 -13.58 -19.13 -24.36
CA GLY A 62 -13.61 -20.52 -23.83
C GLY A 62 -14.16 -21.65 -24.71
N LYS A 63 -14.00 -21.58 -26.04
CA LYS A 63 -14.24 -22.66 -27.00
C LYS A 63 -12.98 -23.04 -27.81
N LEU A 64 -11.94 -22.20 -27.82
CA LEU A 64 -10.65 -22.40 -28.49
C LEU A 64 -9.54 -21.65 -27.72
N ASN A 65 -8.26 -21.97 -27.96
CA ASN A 65 -7.10 -21.23 -27.42
C ASN A 65 -6.91 -19.87 -28.13
N HIS A 66 -7.97 -19.06 -28.17
CA HIS A 66 -7.99 -17.74 -28.78
C HIS A 66 -8.31 -16.68 -27.73
N CYS A 67 -7.27 -15.95 -27.32
CA CYS A 67 -7.42 -14.71 -26.57
C CYS A 67 -7.92 -13.61 -27.51
N HIS A 68 -8.86 -12.79 -27.05
CA HIS A 68 -9.26 -11.55 -27.73
C HIS A 68 -8.89 -10.33 -26.90
N LYS A 69 -8.67 -9.20 -27.57
CA LYS A 69 -8.28 -7.92 -26.96
C LYS A 69 -9.45 -6.94 -27.07
N ALA A 70 -9.93 -6.41 -25.95
CA ALA A 70 -10.77 -5.21 -25.92
C ALA A 70 -9.95 -4.03 -25.39
N SER A 71 -10.14 -2.84 -25.95
CA SER A 71 -9.49 -1.59 -25.49
C SER A 71 -10.56 -0.62 -25.00
N LEU A 72 -10.23 0.19 -23.98
CA LEU A 72 -11.11 1.18 -23.40
C LEU A 72 -10.42 2.56 -23.39
N PRO A 73 -11.14 3.65 -23.67
CA PRO A 73 -12.56 3.70 -24.02
C PRO A 73 -12.87 3.01 -25.36
N VAL A 74 -14.11 2.52 -25.50
CA VAL A 74 -14.60 2.01 -26.79
C VAL A 74 -14.70 3.21 -27.73
N LEU A 75 -14.06 3.13 -28.89
CA LEU A 75 -13.97 4.25 -29.82
C LEU A 75 -15.23 4.25 -30.70
N ALA A 76 -16.03 5.30 -30.61
CA ALA A 76 -17.25 5.43 -31.40
C ALA A 76 -16.92 5.52 -32.90
N ASN A 77 -17.65 4.75 -33.73
CA ASN A 77 -17.44 4.59 -35.17
C ASN A 77 -16.19 3.77 -35.55
N ASP A 78 -15.53 3.12 -34.59
CA ASP A 78 -14.55 2.06 -34.87
C ASP A 78 -15.23 0.70 -34.70
N SER A 79 -15.65 0.09 -35.81
CA SER A 79 -16.33 -1.21 -35.79
C SER A 79 -15.49 -2.31 -35.14
N ALA A 80 -14.15 -2.25 -35.21
CA ALA A 80 -13.30 -3.23 -34.56
C ALA A 80 -13.26 -3.05 -33.03
N SER A 81 -13.30 -1.81 -32.55
CA SER A 81 -13.44 -1.49 -31.12
C SER A 81 -14.81 -1.92 -30.58
N GLU A 82 -15.87 -1.64 -31.33
CA GLU A 82 -17.25 -2.02 -31.00
C GLU A 82 -17.45 -3.55 -31.02
N GLU A 83 -16.94 -4.26 -32.04
CA GLU A 83 -16.96 -5.72 -32.12
C GLU A 83 -16.16 -6.39 -31.01
N ALA A 84 -14.96 -5.86 -30.69
CA ALA A 84 -14.15 -6.37 -29.59
C ALA A 84 -14.85 -6.24 -28.23
N PHE A 85 -15.53 -5.12 -27.99
CA PHE A 85 -16.33 -4.92 -26.78
C PHE A 85 -17.59 -5.80 -26.77
N ALA A 86 -18.29 -5.94 -27.90
CA ALA A 86 -19.43 -6.85 -28.02
C ALA A 86 -19.02 -8.32 -27.78
N LYS A 87 -17.82 -8.73 -28.19
CA LYS A 87 -17.26 -10.05 -27.88
C LYS A 87 -16.97 -10.22 -26.39
N LEU A 88 -16.41 -9.21 -25.72
CA LEU A 88 -16.21 -9.22 -24.27
C LEU A 88 -17.53 -9.43 -23.50
N LEU A 89 -18.60 -8.73 -23.91
CA LEU A 89 -19.94 -8.90 -23.34
C LEU A 89 -20.46 -10.34 -23.54
N LYS A 90 -20.23 -10.93 -24.72
CA LYS A 90 -20.69 -12.28 -25.09
C LYS A 90 -19.92 -13.42 -24.42
N ASP A 91 -18.62 -13.24 -24.17
CA ASP A 91 -17.75 -14.25 -23.57
C ASP A 91 -17.81 -14.25 -22.02
N SER A 92 -18.50 -13.25 -21.45
CA SER A 92 -18.79 -13.13 -20.02
C SER A 92 -19.99 -13.99 -19.61
N GLU A 93 -19.91 -14.59 -18.43
CA GLU A 93 -20.95 -15.47 -17.89
C GLU A 93 -22.04 -14.65 -17.19
N PRO A 94 -23.33 -15.05 -17.18
CA PRO A 94 -24.35 -14.30 -16.46
C PRO A 94 -24.06 -14.24 -14.96
N ALA A 95 -24.23 -13.06 -14.36
CA ALA A 95 -23.94 -12.83 -12.96
C ALA A 95 -25.12 -13.24 -12.07
N THR A 96 -24.91 -14.27 -11.25
CA THR A 96 -25.77 -14.63 -10.12
C THR A 96 -25.61 -13.65 -8.96
N TYR A 97 -26.64 -13.54 -8.12
CA TYR A 97 -26.61 -12.78 -6.86
C TYR A 97 -27.20 -13.61 -5.71
N GLY A 98 -26.73 -13.36 -4.49
CA GLY A 98 -27.21 -14.06 -3.30
C GLY A 98 -28.50 -13.46 -2.76
N VAL A 99 -29.51 -14.31 -2.50
CA VAL A 99 -30.71 -13.97 -1.73
C VAL A 99 -30.79 -14.92 -0.54
N GLY A 100 -30.36 -14.45 0.63
CA GLY A 100 -30.13 -15.31 1.79
C GLY A 100 -29.06 -16.37 1.47
N SER A 101 -29.41 -17.65 1.61
CA SER A 101 -28.51 -18.78 1.36
C SER A 101 -28.61 -19.37 -0.06
N LYS A 102 -29.15 -18.63 -1.03
CA LYS A 102 -29.37 -19.12 -2.41
C LYS A 102 -28.75 -18.17 -3.43
N GLU A 103 -28.01 -18.71 -4.40
CA GLU A 103 -27.72 -17.98 -5.63
C GLU A 103 -28.97 -17.94 -6.52
N VAL A 104 -29.32 -16.74 -6.98
CA VAL A 104 -30.43 -16.47 -7.89
C VAL A 104 -29.87 -15.85 -9.17
N PHE A 105 -30.41 -16.28 -10.31
CA PHE A 105 -30.21 -15.63 -11.60
C PHE A 105 -31.53 -15.02 -12.05
N ASP A 106 -31.55 -13.71 -12.24
CA ASP A 106 -32.73 -12.96 -12.68
C ASP A 106 -32.29 -11.70 -13.45
N GLU A 107 -32.45 -11.73 -14.78
CA GLU A 107 -32.13 -10.61 -15.66
C GLU A 107 -33.09 -9.42 -15.52
N THR A 108 -34.27 -9.62 -14.92
CA THR A 108 -35.23 -8.53 -14.64
C THR A 108 -34.80 -7.71 -13.43
N TYR A 109 -34.10 -8.35 -12.47
CA TYR A 109 -33.45 -7.70 -11.33
C TYR A 109 -32.09 -7.11 -11.70
N ARG A 110 -31.22 -7.89 -12.36
CA ARG A 110 -29.84 -7.49 -12.68
C ARG A 110 -29.35 -8.13 -13.99
N LYS A 111 -29.28 -7.34 -15.06
CA LYS A 111 -28.65 -7.75 -16.31
C LYS A 111 -27.15 -7.46 -16.25
N ALA A 112 -26.41 -8.37 -15.63
CA ALA A 112 -24.97 -8.27 -15.49
C ALA A 112 -24.25 -9.56 -15.94
N GLY A 113 -23.04 -9.40 -16.48
CA GLY A 113 -22.08 -10.46 -16.70
C GLY A 113 -20.95 -10.43 -15.67
N LYS A 114 -20.34 -11.58 -15.40
CA LYS A 114 -19.12 -11.77 -14.62
C LYS A 114 -18.10 -12.56 -15.44
N MET A 115 -16.82 -12.32 -15.21
CA MET A 115 -15.73 -13.14 -15.75
C MET A 115 -14.66 -13.34 -14.67
N SER A 116 -14.30 -14.60 -14.41
CA SER A 116 -13.23 -14.96 -13.46
C SER A 116 -11.90 -14.34 -13.85
N ALA A 117 -11.13 -13.86 -12.87
CA ALA A 117 -9.75 -13.40 -13.08
C ALA A 117 -8.83 -14.45 -13.73
N ALA A 118 -9.17 -15.75 -13.67
CA ALA A 118 -8.46 -16.80 -14.39
C ALA A 118 -8.68 -16.78 -15.92
N ARG A 119 -9.69 -16.05 -16.42
CA ARG A 119 -10.07 -15.97 -17.84
C ARG A 119 -9.71 -14.64 -18.50
N PHE A 120 -9.11 -13.68 -17.76
CA PHE A 120 -8.66 -12.43 -18.36
C PHE A 120 -7.44 -11.81 -17.65
N SER A 121 -6.77 -10.90 -18.36
CA SER A 121 -5.73 -10.02 -17.83
C SER A 121 -5.98 -8.57 -18.23
N THR A 122 -5.42 -7.63 -17.47
CA THR A 122 -5.50 -6.19 -17.76
C THR A 122 -4.17 -5.48 -17.50
N ASN A 123 -3.95 -4.35 -18.17
CA ASN A 123 -2.84 -3.43 -17.86
C ASN A 123 -3.21 -2.40 -16.78
N LEU A 124 -4.44 -2.37 -16.27
CA LEU A 124 -4.77 -1.48 -15.15
C LEU A 124 -4.19 -2.02 -13.84
N ASN A 125 -3.18 -1.32 -13.32
CA ASN A 125 -2.51 -1.67 -12.07
C ASN A 125 -2.89 -0.68 -10.95
N PRO A 126 -3.67 -1.08 -9.92
CA PRO A 126 -4.08 -0.14 -8.86
C PRO A 126 -2.92 0.36 -7.99
N TYR A 127 -1.77 -0.32 -7.99
CA TYR A 127 -0.58 0.13 -7.28
C TYR A 127 0.10 1.32 -8.00
N GLU A 128 0.14 1.35 -9.34
CA GLU A 128 0.78 2.43 -10.12
C GLU A 128 0.04 3.77 -10.04
N HIS A 129 -1.23 3.76 -9.64
CA HIS A 129 -2.06 4.95 -9.53
C HIS A 129 -2.27 5.43 -8.08
N GLY A 130 -1.50 4.89 -7.12
CA GLY A 130 -1.58 5.25 -5.70
C GLY A 130 -2.92 4.88 -5.03
N VAL A 131 -3.75 4.05 -5.67
CA VAL A 131 -5.03 3.60 -5.10
C VAL A 131 -4.79 2.78 -3.85
N ILE A 132 -3.84 1.85 -3.91
CA ILE A 132 -3.49 0.99 -2.77
C ILE A 132 -2.89 1.82 -1.62
N ASP A 133 -2.08 2.83 -1.92
CA ASP A 133 -1.54 3.75 -0.91
C ASP A 133 -2.64 4.61 -0.26
N ALA A 134 -3.59 5.13 -1.05
CA ALA A 134 -4.72 5.89 -0.55
C ALA A 134 -5.64 5.04 0.35
N ILE A 135 -5.94 3.80 -0.04
CA ILE A 135 -6.70 2.85 0.79
C ILE A 135 -5.92 2.52 2.06
N SER A 136 -4.61 2.27 1.95
CA SER A 136 -3.75 1.99 3.10
C SER A 136 -3.77 3.15 4.09
N GLN A 137 -3.57 4.40 3.63
CA GLN A 137 -3.57 5.56 4.52
C GLN A 137 -4.96 5.88 5.11
N ALA A 138 -6.04 5.65 4.37
CA ALA A 138 -7.40 5.98 4.82
C ALA A 138 -8.05 4.89 5.71
N LEU A 139 -7.79 3.60 5.43
CA LEU A 139 -8.45 2.47 6.10
C LEU A 139 -7.52 1.66 7.03
N THR A 140 -6.18 1.87 7.03
CA THR A 140 -5.31 1.27 8.07
C THR A 140 -5.35 2.10 9.35
N HIS A 141 -5.28 1.41 10.49
CA HIS A 141 -5.01 2.05 11.78
C HIS A 141 -3.80 1.39 12.47
N ARG A 142 -2.75 2.20 12.67
CA ARG A 142 -1.64 2.06 13.64
C ARG A 142 -0.70 0.85 13.57
N ASN A 143 -1.08 -0.25 12.94
CA ASN A 143 -0.21 -1.43 12.78
C ASN A 143 0.23 -1.56 11.32
N HIS A 144 1.53 -1.35 11.07
CA HIS A 144 2.14 -1.31 9.73
C HIS A 144 1.83 -2.57 8.91
N ARG A 145 0.80 -2.48 8.07
CA ARG A 145 0.36 -3.55 7.18
C ARG A 145 0.22 -2.94 5.79
N GLY A 146 0.96 -3.49 4.83
CA GLY A 146 0.68 -3.24 3.42
C GLY A 146 -0.69 -3.81 3.05
N ILE A 147 -1.21 -3.39 1.90
CA ILE A 147 -2.39 -4.01 1.30
C ILE A 147 -1.91 -4.80 0.09
N ARG A 148 -2.26 -6.09 0.04
CA ARG A 148 -2.19 -6.89 -1.19
C ARG A 148 -3.56 -6.87 -1.84
N ALA A 149 -3.66 -6.24 -3.00
CA ALA A 149 -4.80 -6.38 -3.90
C ALA A 149 -4.62 -7.61 -4.80
N GLU A 150 -5.62 -8.50 -4.81
CA GLU A 150 -5.74 -9.62 -5.73
C GLU A 150 -6.94 -9.43 -6.63
N LEU A 151 -6.74 -9.48 -7.95
CA LEU A 151 -7.83 -9.37 -8.91
C LEU A 151 -8.75 -10.60 -8.77
N TYR A 152 -10.02 -10.36 -8.47
CA TYR A 152 -11.00 -11.41 -8.18
C TYR A 152 -11.90 -11.70 -9.39
N ASN A 153 -12.55 -10.67 -9.93
CA ASN A 153 -13.51 -10.80 -11.03
C ASN A 153 -13.60 -9.52 -11.86
N LEU A 154 -13.93 -9.67 -13.14
CA LEU A 154 -14.53 -8.62 -13.95
C LEU A 154 -16.05 -8.69 -13.78
N ASN A 155 -16.70 -7.55 -13.55
CA ASN A 155 -18.14 -7.42 -13.58
C ASN A 155 -18.56 -6.41 -14.67
N LEU A 156 -19.60 -6.73 -15.41
CA LEU A 156 -20.22 -5.93 -16.46
C LEU A 156 -21.68 -5.75 -16.10
N ALA A 157 -22.15 -4.53 -15.80
CA ALA A 157 -23.47 -4.34 -15.19
C ALA A 157 -24.42 -3.42 -15.98
N THR A 158 -25.72 -3.77 -15.96
CA THR A 158 -26.90 -2.95 -16.28
C THR A 158 -28.08 -3.35 -15.33
N ARG A 159 -28.85 -2.42 -14.73
CA ARG A 159 -29.99 -2.61 -13.74
C ARG A 159 -29.71 -3.23 -12.32
N HIS A 160 -30.41 -2.95 -11.19
CA HIS A 160 -31.42 -1.92 -10.74
C HIS A 160 -31.08 -1.30 -9.32
N ARG A 161 -31.97 -0.54 -8.63
CA ARG A 161 -31.83 0.18 -7.32
C ARG A 161 -32.07 -0.66 -6.03
N GLY A 162 -31.74 -0.23 -4.78
CA GLY A 162 -30.92 0.93 -4.32
C GLY A 162 -31.41 1.95 -3.24
N ARG A 163 -30.75 2.01 -2.05
CA ARG A 163 -30.47 3.23 -1.19
C ARG A 163 -29.27 2.95 -0.25
N GLU A 164 -28.24 3.81 -0.23
CA GLU A 164 -26.83 3.35 -0.15
C GLU A 164 -25.86 4.48 0.24
N VAL A 165 -24.58 4.18 0.54
CA VAL A 165 -23.47 5.14 0.33
C VAL A 165 -23.13 5.15 -1.16
N THR A 166 -23.91 5.91 -1.93
CA THR A 166 -23.79 5.94 -3.39
C THR A 166 -22.52 6.71 -3.81
N PHE A 167 -21.52 5.97 -4.27
CA PHE A 167 -20.51 6.53 -5.16
C PHE A 167 -21.19 6.79 -6.51
N ASP A 168 -21.25 8.05 -6.95
CA ASP A 168 -21.79 8.36 -8.27
C ASP A 168 -20.78 7.99 -9.36
N TRP A 169 -21.03 6.84 -10.01
CA TRP A 169 -20.25 6.31 -11.13
C TRP A 169 -20.65 6.94 -12.48
N ALA A 170 -21.68 7.77 -12.55
CA ALA A 170 -22.23 8.34 -13.79
C ALA A 170 -21.50 9.64 -14.20
N SER A 171 -20.18 9.59 -14.29
CA SER A 171 -19.39 10.66 -14.91
C SER A 171 -19.61 10.69 -16.43
N ASN A 172 -20.28 11.73 -16.94
CA ASN A 172 -20.43 11.95 -18.39
C ASN A 172 -19.10 12.19 -19.15
N ASN A 173 -17.99 12.35 -18.43
CA ASN A 173 -16.66 12.50 -19.02
C ASN A 173 -15.89 11.18 -18.91
N ALA A 174 -15.57 10.57 -20.07
CA ALA A 174 -14.82 9.32 -20.20
C ALA A 174 -13.31 9.44 -19.83
N THR A 175 -12.93 10.51 -19.12
CA THR A 175 -11.53 10.89 -18.84
C THR A 175 -11.03 10.45 -17.45
N SER A 176 -11.86 9.76 -16.66
CA SER A 176 -11.43 9.23 -15.36
C SER A 176 -12.02 7.85 -15.04
N ILE A 177 -11.17 6.95 -14.55
CA ILE A 177 -11.58 5.72 -13.87
C ILE A 177 -11.97 6.10 -12.44
N GLN A 178 -13.10 5.60 -11.95
CA GLN A 178 -13.50 5.77 -10.55
C GLN A 178 -13.17 4.49 -9.78
N TRP A 179 -12.90 4.60 -8.48
CA TRP A 179 -12.63 3.44 -7.61
C TRP A 179 -13.22 3.66 -6.22
N ALA A 180 -13.52 2.56 -5.53
CA ALA A 180 -13.93 2.53 -4.13
C ALA A 180 -13.39 1.27 -3.44
N ALA A 181 -13.20 1.34 -2.12
CA ALA A 181 -12.81 0.23 -1.27
C ALA A 181 -13.53 0.35 0.09
N PHE A 182 -13.88 -0.78 0.69
CA PHE A 182 -14.63 -0.87 1.94
C PHE A 182 -14.30 -2.19 2.65
N PHE A 183 -14.61 -2.29 3.95
CA PHE A 183 -14.41 -3.55 4.69
C PHE A 183 -15.38 -4.64 4.24
N SER A 184 -14.95 -5.92 4.29
CA SER A 184 -15.75 -7.06 3.80
C SER A 184 -17.05 -7.33 4.56
N ASP A 185 -17.19 -6.77 5.76
CA ASP A 185 -18.39 -6.81 6.60
C ASP A 185 -19.37 -5.66 6.32
N CYS A 186 -19.03 -4.74 5.42
CA CYS A 186 -19.95 -3.70 4.96
C CYS A 186 -20.99 -4.31 4.00
N GLU A 187 -22.26 -4.23 4.39
CA GLU A 187 -23.38 -4.39 3.46
C GLU A 187 -23.24 -3.35 2.34
N HIS A 188 -23.19 -3.84 1.10
CA HIS A 188 -23.03 -3.02 -0.09
C HIS A 188 -23.96 -3.53 -1.19
N GLU A 189 -24.59 -2.58 -1.89
CA GLU A 189 -25.40 -2.83 -3.08
C GLU A 189 -24.69 -2.21 -4.29
N VAL A 190 -25.03 -2.65 -5.50
CA VAL A 190 -24.44 -2.11 -6.74
C VAL A 190 -25.57 -1.79 -7.71
N LEU A 191 -25.91 -0.50 -7.81
CA LEU A 191 -27.17 -0.07 -8.44
C LEU A 191 -27.18 -0.17 -9.97
N GLU A 192 -28.34 0.16 -10.56
CA GLU A 192 -28.58 0.32 -12.00
C GLU A 192 -27.42 1.03 -12.71
N VAL A 193 -27.09 0.56 -13.90
CA VAL A 193 -26.63 1.45 -14.97
C VAL A 193 -27.85 1.80 -15.81
N THR A 194 -28.28 3.07 -15.75
CA THR A 194 -29.50 3.56 -16.41
C THR A 194 -29.35 3.65 -17.93
N SER A 195 -28.12 3.83 -18.40
CA SER A 195 -27.76 4.00 -19.81
C SER A 195 -26.27 3.68 -20.01
N GLY A 196 -25.93 3.00 -21.09
CA GLY A 196 -24.55 2.57 -21.36
C GLY A 196 -24.13 1.33 -20.56
N TYR A 197 -22.84 1.20 -20.29
CA TYR A 197 -22.24 0.03 -19.63
C TYR A 197 -21.35 0.47 -18.47
N ARG A 198 -21.44 -0.23 -17.32
CA ARG A 198 -20.41 -0.14 -16.26
C ARG A 198 -19.56 -1.40 -16.28
N LEU A 199 -18.27 -1.20 -16.47
CA LEU A 199 -17.23 -2.20 -16.23
C LEU A 199 -16.68 -2.00 -14.81
N THR A 200 -16.44 -3.09 -14.08
CA THR A 200 -15.88 -3.04 -12.73
C THR A 200 -14.87 -4.17 -12.55
N LEU A 201 -13.62 -3.81 -12.26
CA LEU A 201 -12.59 -4.75 -11.82
C LEU A 201 -12.70 -4.85 -10.29
N ALA A 202 -13.09 -6.02 -9.79
CA ALA A 202 -13.19 -6.30 -8.37
C ALA A 202 -11.87 -6.89 -7.87
N TYR A 203 -11.33 -6.35 -6.79
CA TYR A 203 -10.12 -6.84 -6.12
C TYR A 203 -10.45 -7.22 -4.68
N ASN A 204 -9.97 -8.38 -4.23
CA ASN A 204 -9.93 -8.71 -2.81
C ASN A 204 -8.70 -8.04 -2.19
N LEU A 205 -8.90 -7.31 -1.10
CA LEU A 205 -7.84 -6.56 -0.42
C LEU A 205 -7.46 -7.27 0.88
N TYR A 206 -6.22 -7.72 0.98
CA TYR A 206 -5.72 -8.41 2.16
C TYR A 206 -4.69 -7.56 2.90
N TRP A 207 -4.86 -7.49 4.22
CA TRP A 207 -3.81 -6.99 5.10
C TRP A 207 -2.60 -7.91 5.05
N THR A 208 -1.43 -7.36 4.78
CA THR A 208 -0.19 -8.14 4.70
C THR A 208 0.98 -7.45 5.37
N SER A 209 1.93 -8.23 5.90
CA SER A 209 3.28 -7.75 6.23
C SER A 209 4.15 -7.55 4.98
N SER A 210 3.72 -8.07 3.81
CA SER A 210 4.37 -7.94 2.50
C SER A 210 4.37 -6.49 1.99
N GLY A 211 5.36 -5.70 2.42
CA GLY A 211 5.77 -4.41 1.87
C GLY A 211 7.27 -4.18 2.16
N PRO A 212 7.78 -2.93 2.20
CA PRO A 212 9.14 -2.66 2.69
C PRO A 212 9.40 -3.28 4.07
N ALA A 213 8.36 -3.27 4.92
CA ALA A 213 8.29 -3.96 6.21
C ALA A 213 8.66 -5.45 6.16
N SER A 214 8.33 -6.13 5.07
CA SER A 214 8.53 -7.56 4.89
C SER A 214 9.99 -7.95 4.78
N MET A 215 10.85 -7.07 4.24
CA MET A 215 12.27 -7.40 4.11
C MET A 215 12.94 -7.52 5.48
N ALA A 216 12.36 -6.94 6.53
CA ALA A 216 12.87 -7.12 7.87
C ALA A 216 12.75 -8.59 8.37
N ASP A 217 11.72 -9.34 7.95
CA ASP A 217 11.48 -10.71 8.42
C ASP A 217 11.63 -11.80 7.35
N ASN A 218 11.30 -11.49 6.10
CA ASN A 218 11.50 -12.38 4.97
C ASN A 218 12.95 -12.26 4.50
N LEU A 219 13.80 -13.08 5.10
CA LEU A 219 15.22 -13.08 4.84
C LEU A 219 15.56 -13.63 3.45
N ASP A 220 14.74 -14.48 2.83
CA ASP A 220 15.10 -15.21 1.60
C ASP A 220 14.96 -14.40 0.29
N VAL A 221 14.42 -13.18 0.37
CA VAL A 221 14.15 -12.32 -0.82
C VAL A 221 15.41 -11.71 -1.44
N LEU A 222 16.48 -11.58 -0.66
CA LEU A 222 17.76 -11.03 -1.12
C LEU A 222 18.85 -12.10 -1.04
N GLU A 223 19.87 -11.99 -1.90
CA GLU A 223 21.08 -12.80 -1.84
C GLU A 223 22.25 -11.92 -1.31
N PRO A 224 22.28 -11.56 -0.01
CA PRO A 224 23.33 -10.74 0.57
C PRO A 224 24.70 -11.41 0.52
N GLU A 225 24.78 -12.71 0.27
CA GLU A 225 26.01 -13.43 -0.07
C GLU A 225 26.73 -12.83 -1.29
N SER A 226 26.00 -12.14 -2.19
CA SER A 226 26.56 -11.36 -3.31
C SER A 226 27.17 -10.00 -2.88
N LEU A 227 26.91 -9.53 -1.66
CA LEU A 227 27.36 -8.24 -1.16
C LEU A 227 28.68 -8.39 -0.40
N HIS A 228 29.73 -7.66 -0.84
CA HIS A 228 31.04 -7.67 -0.18
C HIS A 228 30.97 -7.38 1.34
N PHE A 229 30.02 -6.55 1.77
CA PHE A 229 29.76 -6.26 3.18
C PHE A 229 29.38 -7.51 3.99
N PHE A 230 28.56 -8.40 3.44
CA PHE A 230 28.10 -9.60 4.15
C PHE A 230 29.28 -10.55 4.40
N SER A 231 30.10 -10.82 3.38
CA SER A 231 31.28 -11.67 3.49
C SER A 231 32.31 -11.10 4.47
N ALA A 232 32.52 -9.77 4.47
CA ALA A 232 33.40 -9.10 5.43
C ALA A 232 32.87 -9.18 6.87
N LEU A 233 31.56 -8.97 7.07
CA LEU A 233 30.91 -9.08 8.38
C LEU A 233 30.92 -10.53 8.90
N GLN A 234 30.69 -11.51 8.03
CA GLN A 234 30.77 -12.93 8.36
C GLN A 234 32.18 -13.32 8.80
N ALA A 235 33.21 -12.92 8.04
CA ALA A 235 34.61 -13.17 8.40
C ALA A 235 34.99 -12.50 9.73
N LEU A 236 34.50 -11.27 9.99
CA LEU A 236 34.71 -10.57 11.27
C LEU A 236 34.05 -11.32 12.45
N LEU A 237 32.80 -11.77 12.30
CA LEU A 237 32.07 -12.51 13.34
C LEU A 237 32.60 -13.94 13.57
N GLN A 238 33.38 -14.48 12.62
CA GLN A 238 34.09 -15.76 12.74
C GLN A 238 35.52 -15.61 13.30
N CYS A 239 36.03 -14.39 13.46
CA CYS A 239 37.37 -14.15 14.02
C CYS A 239 37.39 -14.42 15.54
N PRO A 240 38.21 -15.37 16.05
CA PRO A 240 38.20 -15.73 17.48
C PRO A 240 38.58 -14.59 18.43
N ASP A 241 39.42 -13.66 17.96
CA ASP A 241 39.87 -12.50 18.74
C ASP A 241 38.86 -11.34 18.74
N PHE A 242 37.82 -11.42 17.89
CA PHE A 242 36.79 -10.39 17.80
C PHE A 242 35.63 -10.67 18.77
N LEU A 243 35.50 -9.84 19.81
CA LEU A 243 34.54 -10.01 20.90
C LEU A 243 34.62 -11.43 21.55
N PRO A 244 35.79 -11.84 22.08
CA PRO A 244 36.04 -13.22 22.55
C PRO A 244 35.17 -13.66 23.75
N ASN A 245 34.55 -12.69 24.42
CA ASN A 245 33.60 -12.90 25.54
C ASN A 245 32.16 -12.52 25.15
N GLY A 246 31.88 -12.38 23.85
CA GLY A 246 30.66 -11.74 23.33
C GLY A 246 30.69 -10.22 23.47
N GLY A 247 29.61 -9.56 23.03
CA GLY A 247 29.50 -8.10 23.10
C GLY A 247 28.32 -7.55 22.29
N LEU A 248 28.23 -6.22 22.24
CA LEU A 248 27.32 -5.50 21.36
C LEU A 248 28.08 -5.03 20.12
N LEU A 249 27.57 -5.37 18.94
CA LEU A 249 28.00 -4.80 17.67
C LEU A 249 26.87 -3.89 17.15
N GLY A 250 27.20 -2.65 16.81
CA GLY A 250 26.24 -1.63 16.39
C GLY A 250 26.70 -0.86 15.16
N PHE A 251 25.73 -0.44 14.34
CA PHE A 251 25.89 0.39 13.15
C PHE A 251 24.90 1.54 13.19
N THR A 252 25.38 2.77 13.01
CA THR A 252 24.54 3.96 12.86
C THR A 252 23.77 3.90 11.54
N CYS A 253 22.50 4.26 11.57
CA CYS A 253 21.66 4.34 10.37
C CYS A 253 22.04 5.56 9.51
N THR A 254 21.97 5.37 8.21
CA THR A 254 22.19 6.40 7.18
C THR A 254 21.01 7.36 7.08
N HIS A 255 19.79 6.90 7.41
CA HIS A 255 18.57 7.72 7.37
C HIS A 255 18.02 8.02 8.77
N ALA A 256 17.31 9.14 8.89
CA ALA A 256 16.47 9.42 10.05
C ALA A 256 15.16 8.62 9.97
N TYR A 257 14.79 7.98 11.08
CA TYR A 257 13.56 7.20 11.22
C TYR A 257 12.70 7.72 12.38
N PRO A 258 11.35 7.62 12.32
CA PRO A 258 10.48 8.07 13.39
C PRO A 258 10.57 7.14 14.61
N HIS A 259 11.32 7.57 15.64
CA HIS A 259 11.65 6.77 16.82
C HIS A 259 11.22 7.40 18.16
N THR A 260 10.45 8.50 18.13
CA THR A 260 10.09 9.32 19.31
C THR A 260 9.08 8.68 20.27
N SER A 261 8.71 7.41 20.07
CA SER A 261 7.86 6.65 21.00
C SER A 261 8.39 5.23 21.18
N ASN A 262 8.31 4.69 22.40
CA ASN A 262 8.73 3.32 22.70
C ASN A 262 7.97 2.27 21.87
N SER A 263 6.71 2.55 21.50
CA SER A 263 5.95 1.74 20.55
C SER A 263 6.59 1.71 19.15
N ALA A 264 7.00 2.86 18.62
CA ALA A 264 7.65 2.94 17.31
C ALA A 264 9.02 2.22 17.31
N ALA A 265 9.76 2.23 18.42
CA ALA A 265 11.03 1.51 18.54
C ALA A 265 10.88 0.01 18.24
N THR A 266 9.75 -0.61 18.63
CA THR A 266 9.50 -2.03 18.31
C THR A 266 9.23 -2.29 16.83
N THR A 267 8.77 -1.30 16.05
CA THR A 267 8.45 -1.44 14.63
C THR A 267 9.46 -0.78 13.68
N LEU A 268 10.46 -0.06 14.19
CA LEU A 268 11.49 0.64 13.41
C LEU A 268 12.13 -0.20 12.30
N HIS A 269 12.42 -1.48 12.60
CA HIS A 269 13.03 -2.41 11.66
C HIS A 269 12.22 -2.60 10.36
N HIS A 270 10.89 -2.48 10.42
CA HIS A 270 10.01 -2.51 9.24
C HIS A 270 10.07 -1.24 8.37
N THR A 271 10.75 -0.18 8.84
CA THR A 271 10.82 1.11 8.14
C THR A 271 12.17 1.40 7.52
N LEU A 272 13.17 0.52 7.74
CA LEU A 272 14.55 0.68 7.26
C LEU A 272 14.63 0.71 5.72
N LYS A 273 15.58 1.50 5.22
CA LYS A 273 15.75 1.81 3.79
C LYS A 273 17.19 1.57 3.35
N GLY A 274 17.37 1.07 2.13
CA GLY A 274 18.67 0.92 1.49
C GLY A 274 19.67 0.13 2.36
N LEU A 275 20.87 0.69 2.53
CA LEU A 275 21.95 0.10 3.33
C LEU A 275 21.52 -0.29 4.76
N ASP A 276 20.67 0.50 5.40
CA ASP A 276 20.24 0.24 6.78
C ASP A 276 19.46 -1.09 6.88
N MET A 277 18.64 -1.40 5.88
CA MET A 277 17.93 -2.68 5.80
C MET A 277 18.89 -3.84 5.49
N LEU A 278 19.88 -3.63 4.61
CA LEU A 278 20.89 -4.65 4.27
C LEU A 278 21.75 -5.02 5.48
N VAL A 279 22.19 -4.02 6.26
CA VAL A 279 22.92 -4.23 7.52
C VAL A 279 22.05 -4.98 8.54
N TYR A 280 20.78 -4.57 8.71
CA TYR A 280 19.84 -5.26 9.60
C TYR A 280 19.63 -6.73 9.20
N GLN A 281 19.37 -7.02 7.93
CA GLN A 281 19.22 -8.40 7.43
C GLN A 281 20.49 -9.24 7.61
N ALA A 282 21.66 -8.69 7.27
CA ALA A 282 22.93 -9.38 7.41
C ALA A 282 23.20 -9.80 8.86
N LEU A 283 23.00 -8.87 9.81
CA LEU A 283 23.12 -9.16 11.24
C LEU A 283 22.06 -10.17 11.70
N LYS A 284 20.82 -10.08 11.20
CA LYS A 284 19.71 -10.98 11.59
C LYS A 284 19.95 -12.41 11.13
N ARG A 285 20.49 -12.61 9.92
CA ARG A 285 20.96 -13.92 9.44
C ARG A 285 22.14 -14.44 10.27
N LEU A 286 23.18 -13.63 10.46
CA LEU A 286 24.44 -14.09 11.05
C LEU A 286 24.38 -14.28 12.57
N THR A 287 23.44 -13.63 13.27
CA THR A 287 23.37 -13.64 14.75
C THR A 287 22.01 -14.00 15.34
N GLY A 288 20.96 -14.13 14.52
CA GLY A 288 19.60 -14.51 14.95
C GLY A 288 18.83 -13.46 15.77
N SER A 289 19.48 -12.43 16.33
CA SER A 289 18.85 -11.43 17.21
C SER A 289 19.39 -10.02 16.96
N VAL A 290 18.56 -9.17 16.35
CA VAL A 290 18.90 -7.76 16.06
C VAL A 290 17.84 -6.81 16.62
N LYS A 291 18.29 -5.69 17.19
CA LYS A 291 17.44 -4.59 17.64
C LYS A 291 17.78 -3.31 16.87
N VAL A 292 16.77 -2.46 16.69
CA VAL A 292 16.94 -1.09 16.21
C VAL A 292 16.51 -0.18 17.34
N THR A 293 17.36 0.78 17.70
CA THR A 293 17.15 1.72 18.80
C THR A 293 17.53 3.14 18.36
N HIS A 294 17.19 4.15 19.15
CA HIS A 294 17.77 5.48 19.00
C HIS A 294 19.21 5.48 19.53
N ALA A 295 20.11 6.26 18.90
CA ALA A 295 21.39 6.61 19.49
C ALA A 295 21.21 7.82 20.43
N LEU A 296 21.77 7.73 21.63
CA LEU A 296 21.93 8.88 22.51
C LEU A 296 23.25 9.57 22.15
N ASP A 297 23.19 10.44 21.14
CA ASP A 297 24.24 11.37 20.70
C ASP A 297 25.56 10.74 20.18
N ASP A 298 25.99 11.15 18.99
CA ASP A 298 27.26 10.70 18.40
C ASP A 298 28.47 11.22 19.20
N GLN A 299 28.33 12.35 19.94
CA GLN A 299 29.37 12.81 20.86
C GLN A 299 29.45 11.91 22.10
N LEU A 300 28.32 11.58 22.73
CA LEU A 300 28.30 10.72 23.92
C LEU A 300 28.82 9.30 23.64
N PHE A 301 28.73 8.78 22.42
CA PHE A 301 29.31 7.47 22.09
C PHE A 301 30.84 7.51 21.90
N GLN A 302 31.40 8.65 21.47
CA GLN A 302 32.85 8.86 21.46
C GLN A 302 33.39 9.14 22.87
N ASP A 303 32.68 9.98 23.64
CA ASP A 303 33.02 10.28 25.02
C ASP A 303 32.88 9.03 25.91
N TRP A 304 31.83 8.21 25.78
CA TRP A 304 31.69 6.94 26.52
C TRP A 304 32.84 5.94 26.28
N ARG A 305 33.47 6.00 25.11
CA ARG A 305 34.65 5.18 24.79
C ARG A 305 35.94 5.70 25.44
N LEU A 306 35.95 6.95 25.89
CA LEU A 306 37.03 7.59 26.65
C LEU A 306 36.75 7.56 28.17
N ASP A 307 35.48 7.70 28.57
CA ASP A 307 34.97 7.79 29.94
C ASP A 307 34.66 6.43 30.60
N CYS A 308 34.89 5.30 29.91
CA CYS A 308 34.93 3.99 30.56
C CYS A 308 36.24 3.77 31.38
N GLY A 309 36.55 4.77 32.21
CA GLY A 309 37.45 4.73 33.35
C GLY A 309 36.78 5.45 34.52
N GLU A 310 35.99 4.69 35.29
CA GLU A 310 35.35 4.97 36.60
C GLU A 310 34.60 6.32 36.84
N ASP A 311 33.33 6.17 37.25
CA ASP A 311 32.43 7.15 37.90
C ASP A 311 31.94 8.39 37.12
N ILE A 312 30.65 8.36 36.72
CA ILE A 312 29.88 9.57 36.35
C ILE A 312 28.51 9.57 37.03
N GLU A 313 28.36 10.43 38.04
CA GLU A 313 27.07 10.83 38.60
C GLU A 313 26.71 12.25 38.12
N GLY A 314 25.67 12.37 37.31
CA GLY A 314 24.89 13.61 37.15
C GLY A 314 25.41 14.72 36.24
N LYS A 315 25.01 14.68 34.95
CA LYS A 315 24.57 15.86 34.15
C LYS A 315 23.91 15.41 32.84
N ILE A 316 22.64 15.76 32.63
CA ILE A 316 21.90 15.45 31.40
C ILE A 316 21.71 16.75 30.59
N PRO A 317 22.30 16.88 29.38
CA PRO A 317 22.01 17.98 28.46
C PRO A 317 20.60 17.85 27.85
N LYS A 318 20.01 18.98 27.44
CA LYS A 318 18.72 18.99 26.73
C LYS A 318 18.86 18.40 25.32
N LEU A 319 18.02 17.43 24.97
CA LEU A 319 18.06 16.75 23.67
C LEU A 319 17.72 17.69 22.50
N SER A 320 18.48 17.55 21.41
CA SER A 320 18.05 17.93 20.05
C SER A 320 17.30 16.77 19.39
N TYR A 321 16.28 17.07 18.59
CA TYR A 321 15.37 16.07 18.00
C TYR A 321 15.91 15.45 16.68
N THR A 322 17.24 15.31 16.55
CA THR A 322 17.93 15.01 15.28
C THR A 322 18.85 13.79 15.32
N ASN A 323 18.80 12.97 16.37
CA ASN A 323 19.73 11.85 16.53
C ASN A 323 19.45 10.68 15.56
N PRO A 324 20.49 10.01 15.03
CA PRO A 324 20.32 8.83 14.20
C PRO A 324 19.81 7.62 15.01
N ALA A 325 19.20 6.66 14.32
CA ALA A 325 18.93 5.34 14.87
C ALA A 325 20.18 4.45 14.75
N THR A 326 20.32 3.44 15.60
CA THR A 326 21.39 2.44 15.56
C THR A 326 20.79 1.04 15.48
N ILE A 327 21.33 0.24 14.57
CA ILE A 327 21.03 -1.19 14.42
C ILE A 327 22.11 -1.96 15.15
N GLY A 328 21.75 -2.91 16.01
CA GLY A 328 22.74 -3.70 16.73
C GLY A 328 22.30 -5.11 17.14
N THR A 329 23.30 -5.96 17.37
CA THR A 329 23.15 -7.36 17.79
C THR A 329 23.97 -7.63 19.04
N ARG A 330 23.57 -8.67 19.80
CA ARG A 330 24.33 -9.23 20.90
C ARG A 330 24.94 -10.54 20.43
N ASN A 331 26.25 -10.57 20.19
CA ASN A 331 26.93 -11.82 19.87
C ASN A 331 27.09 -12.65 21.16
N GLY A 332 26.57 -13.87 21.15
CA GLY A 332 26.53 -14.77 22.30
C GLY A 332 26.73 -16.21 21.86
N TYR A 333 27.99 -16.60 21.62
CA TYR A 333 28.33 -18.00 21.40
C TYR A 333 28.13 -18.80 22.69
N PRO A 334 27.30 -19.86 22.70
CA PRO A 334 27.40 -20.88 23.72
C PRO A 334 28.73 -21.62 23.49
N ARG A 335 29.64 -21.58 24.47
CA ARG A 335 30.79 -22.49 24.47
C ARG A 335 30.25 -23.91 24.68
N VAL A 336 30.20 -24.69 23.61
CA VAL A 336 30.13 -26.15 23.72
C VAL A 336 31.49 -26.59 24.29
N GLY A 337 31.46 -27.17 25.49
CA GLY A 337 32.62 -27.77 26.14
C GLY A 337 32.81 -29.24 25.75
#